data_AF-A0A842YCY3-F1
#
_entry.id   AF-A0A842YCY3-F1
#
_cell.length_a   1.000
_cell.length_b   1.000
_cell.length_c   1.000
_cell.angle_alpha   90.00
_cell.angle_beta   90.00
_cell.angle_gamma   90.00
#
_symmetry.space_group_name_H-M   'P 1'
#
loop_
_entity.id
_entity.type
_entity.pdbx_description
1 polymer ?
#
loop_
_entity_poly.entity_id
_entity_poly.type
_entity_poly.pdbx_seq_one_letter_code
_entity_poly.pdbx_strand_id
1 'polypeptide(L)'
;MPTYLKAKSPEDGWIRVVRKIMETGMVRVDERNSETKWHDNVMIHIADPYSDRVSKKYPFSENVLKEKYATQLLNPDRMDFDYTYGERLN
;
A
#
# COMPACT_ATOMS: atom_id res chain seq x y z
N MET A 1 -12.76 -10.99 -9.79
CA MET A 1 -11.93 -11.07 -11.01
C MET A 1 -10.59 -10.43 -10.72
N PRO A 2 -9.46 -11.04 -11.13
CA PRO A 2 -8.15 -10.39 -11.01
C PRO A 2 -8.15 -9.04 -11.70
N THR A 3 -7.58 -8.03 -11.06
CA THR A 3 -7.48 -6.67 -11.61
C THR A 3 -6.04 -6.39 -11.96
N TYR A 4 -5.76 -6.12 -13.24
CA TYR A 4 -4.43 -5.71 -13.70
C TYR A 4 -4.45 -4.28 -14.20
N LEU A 5 -3.56 -3.44 -13.68
CA LEU A 5 -3.44 -2.03 -14.04
C LEU A 5 -2.01 -1.70 -14.46
N LYS A 6 -1.88 -0.74 -15.37
CA LYS A 6 -0.60 -0.08 -15.69
C LYS A 6 -0.68 1.37 -15.25
N ALA A 7 0.40 1.87 -14.66
CA ALA A 7 0.53 3.25 -14.25
C ALA A 7 1.93 3.79 -14.54
N LYS A 8 2.03 5.10 -14.68
CA LYS A 8 3.30 5.77 -15.01
C LYS A 8 4.23 5.82 -13.81
N SER A 9 3.68 6.16 -12.64
CA SER A 9 4.38 6.32 -11.37
C SER A 9 3.58 5.68 -10.23
N PRO A 10 4.18 5.49 -9.04
CA PRO A 10 3.46 4.96 -7.87
C PRO A 10 2.25 5.81 -7.45
N GLU A 11 2.35 7.14 -7.50
CA GLU A 11 1.21 8.03 -7.19
C GLU A 11 0.03 7.80 -8.16
N ASP A 12 0.29 7.77 -9.47
CA ASP A 12 -0.75 7.46 -10.48
C ASP A 12 -1.35 6.07 -10.23
N GLY A 13 -0.51 5.09 -9.87
CA GLY A 13 -0.96 3.74 -9.57
C GLY A 13 -1.88 3.66 -8.36
N TRP A 14 -1.50 4.32 -7.26
CA TRP A 14 -2.31 4.41 -6.06
C TRP A 14 -3.69 5.02 -6.36
N ILE A 15 -3.73 6.15 -7.05
CA ILE A 15 -4.97 6.84 -7.42
C ILE A 15 -5.89 5.91 -8.23
N ARG A 16 -5.33 5.18 -9.20
CA ARG A 16 -6.10 4.25 -10.05
C ARG A 16 -6.68 3.08 -9.26
N VAL A 17 -5.89 2.49 -8.35
CA VAL A 17 -6.35 1.37 -7.52
C VAL A 17 -7.47 1.82 -6.58
N VAL A 18 -7.30 2.94 -5.87
CA VAL A 18 -8.33 3.50 -4.98
C VAL A 18 -9.61 3.76 -5.76
N ARG A 19 -9.52 4.42 -6.92
CA ARG A 19 -10.70 4.63 -7.79
C ARG A 19 -11.38 3.32 -8.17
N LYS A 20 -10.61 2.28 -8.53
CA LYS A 20 -11.19 0.99 -8.92
C LYS A 20 -11.91 0.30 -7.76
N ILE A 21 -11.37 0.39 -6.54
CA ILE A 21 -12.03 -0.07 -5.31
C ILE A 21 -13.32 0.71 -5.08
N MET A 22 -13.30 2.03 -5.21
CA MET A 22 -14.50 2.85 -5.01
C MET A 22 -15.58 2.57 -6.06
N GLU A 23 -15.20 2.35 -7.31
CA GLU A 23 -16.13 2.09 -8.42
C GLU A 23 -16.74 0.69 -8.35
N THR A 24 -15.94 -0.34 -8.04
CA THR A 24 -16.33 -1.76 -8.27
C THR A 24 -15.94 -2.72 -7.14
N GLY A 25 -15.35 -2.22 -6.06
CA GLY A 25 -14.92 -3.04 -4.93
C GLY A 25 -16.09 -3.66 -4.18
N MET A 26 -15.83 -4.81 -3.57
CA MET A 26 -16.78 -5.54 -2.74
C MET A 26 -16.71 -5.01 -1.32
N VAL A 27 -17.83 -4.98 -0.62
CA VAL A 27 -17.85 -4.72 0.83
C VAL A 27 -17.68 -6.06 1.55
N ARG A 28 -16.75 -6.11 2.50
CA ARG A 28 -16.56 -7.25 3.41
C ARG A 28 -16.27 -6.75 4.81
N VAL A 29 -16.57 -7.57 5.80
CA VAL A 29 -16.28 -7.30 7.20
C VAL A 29 -14.93 -7.93 7.53
N ASP A 30 -14.03 -7.14 8.10
CA ASP A 30 -12.71 -7.62 8.55
C ASP A 30 -12.78 -8.34 9.90
N GLU A 31 -11.65 -8.89 10.34
CA GLU A 31 -11.51 -9.59 11.61
C GLU A 31 -11.79 -8.73 12.87
N ARG A 32 -11.88 -7.41 12.70
CA ARG A 32 -12.20 -6.43 13.76
C ARG A 32 -13.64 -5.95 13.67
N ASN A 33 -14.50 -6.60 12.87
CA ASN A 33 -15.87 -6.20 12.59
C ASN A 33 -16.00 -4.83 11.90
N SER A 34 -14.97 -4.38 11.18
CA SER A 34 -15.04 -3.14 10.39
C SER A 34 -15.44 -3.45 8.94
N GLU A 35 -16.43 -2.72 8.43
CA GLU A 35 -16.80 -2.78 7.01
C GLU A 35 -15.73 -2.12 6.15
N THR A 36 -15.13 -2.91 5.25
CA THR A 36 -14.06 -2.47 4.36
C THR A 36 -14.45 -2.76 2.91
N LYS A 37 -14.15 -1.80 2.01
CA LYS A 37 -14.30 -1.98 0.57
C LYS A 37 -12.97 -2.39 -0.05
N TRP A 38 -12.93 -3.51 -0.78
CA TRP A 38 -11.69 -3.98 -1.40
C TRP A 38 -11.87 -4.75 -2.71
N HIS A 39 -10.75 -4.98 -3.40
CA HIS A 39 -10.62 -5.91 -4.52
C HIS A 39 -9.64 -7.02 -4.16
N ASP A 40 -10.00 -8.27 -4.46
CA ASP A 40 -9.08 -9.40 -4.36
C ASP A 40 -8.20 -9.47 -5.63
N ASN A 41 -6.96 -9.95 -5.49
CA ASN A 41 -6.03 -10.21 -6.62
C ASN A 41 -5.77 -8.99 -7.52
N VAL A 42 -5.37 -7.87 -6.92
CA VAL A 42 -4.97 -6.66 -7.64
C VAL A 42 -3.47 -6.71 -7.93
N MET A 43 -3.11 -6.54 -9.19
CA MET A 43 -1.73 -6.37 -9.64
C MET A 43 -1.60 -5.04 -10.37
N ILE A 44 -0.50 -4.33 -10.09
CA ILE A 44 -0.16 -3.10 -10.79
C ILE A 44 1.27 -3.14 -11.32
N HIS A 45 1.43 -2.71 -12.55
CA HIS A 45 2.74 -2.49 -13.17
C HIS A 45 3.01 -0.99 -13.21
N ILE A 46 4.06 -0.57 -12.52
CA ILE A 46 4.56 0.80 -12.52
C ILE A 46 5.71 0.92 -13.52
N ALA A 47 5.58 1.83 -14.48
CA ALA A 47 6.59 2.03 -15.53
C ALA A 47 7.88 2.68 -14.99
N ASP A 48 7.74 3.73 -14.17
CA ASP A 48 8.85 4.38 -13.48
C ASP A 48 8.59 4.36 -11.96
N PRO A 49 9.24 3.47 -11.21
CA PRO A 49 9.01 3.32 -9.78
C PRO A 49 9.71 4.40 -8.92
N TYR A 50 10.56 5.24 -9.52
CA TYR A 50 11.39 6.19 -8.78
C TYR A 50 10.86 7.63 -8.79
N SER A 51 10.03 8.00 -9.78
CA SER A 51 9.35 9.29 -9.83
C SER A 51 8.02 9.28 -9.09
N ASP A 52 7.55 10.45 -8.63
CA ASP A 52 6.22 10.70 -8.07
C ASP A 52 5.74 9.59 -7.13
N ARG A 53 6.58 9.27 -6.13
CA ARG A 53 6.37 8.09 -5.27
C ARG A 53 5.24 8.29 -4.26
N VAL A 54 5.04 9.52 -3.79
CA VAL A 54 4.07 9.84 -2.73
C VAL A 54 3.44 11.20 -2.98
N SER A 55 2.12 11.22 -3.13
CA SER A 55 1.39 12.48 -3.18
C SER A 55 1.40 13.17 -1.82
N LYS A 56 1.63 14.47 -1.80
CA LYS A 56 1.40 15.31 -0.60
C LYS A 56 -0.06 15.36 -0.17
N LYS A 57 -0.99 14.93 -1.04
CA LYS A 57 -2.43 14.91 -0.79
C LYS A 57 -2.88 13.74 0.08
N TYR A 58 -2.04 12.71 0.24
CA TYR A 58 -2.39 11.53 1.04
C TYR A 58 -1.76 11.60 2.45
N PRO A 59 -2.48 11.12 3.47
CA PRO A 59 -2.01 11.18 4.87
C PRO A 59 -0.75 10.36 5.13
N PHE A 60 -0.45 9.36 4.29
CA PHE A 60 0.82 8.62 4.28
C PHE A 60 1.86 9.36 3.43
N SER A 61 2.39 10.47 3.97
CA SER A 61 3.40 11.28 3.31
C SER A 61 4.78 10.59 3.29
N GLU A 62 5.73 11.14 2.52
CA GLU A 62 7.14 10.68 2.57
C GLU A 62 7.70 10.66 3.98
N ASN A 63 7.28 11.60 4.84
CA ASN A 63 7.72 11.65 6.23
C ASN A 63 7.19 10.44 7.01
N VAL A 64 5.94 10.03 6.80
CA VAL A 64 5.39 8.83 7.44
C VAL A 64 6.12 7.57 6.96
N LEU A 65 6.45 7.48 5.67
CA LEU A 65 7.25 6.36 5.14
C LEU A 65 8.65 6.31 5.76
N LYS A 66 9.34 7.45 5.86
CA LYS A 66 10.71 7.52 6.40
C LYS A 66 10.76 7.36 7.92
N GLU A 67 9.85 7.98 8.64
CA GLU A 67 9.94 8.09 10.11
C GLU A 67 9.19 6.98 10.86
N LYS A 68 8.18 6.37 10.25
CA LYS A 68 7.49 5.21 10.82
C LYS A 68 7.91 3.91 10.16
N TYR A 69 7.71 3.79 8.85
CA TYR A 69 7.87 2.50 8.18
C TYR A 69 9.35 2.09 7.95
N ALA A 70 10.21 3.01 7.52
CA ALA A 70 11.62 2.70 7.32
C ALA A 70 12.34 2.38 8.64
N THR A 71 11.97 3.06 9.72
CA THR A 71 12.47 2.80 11.07
C THR A 71 11.99 1.47 11.63
N GLN A 72 10.76 1.04 11.30
CA GLN A 72 10.24 -0.28 11.65
C GLN A 72 10.93 -1.41 10.86
N LEU A 73 11.38 -1.15 9.64
CA LEU A 73 12.16 -2.11 8.84
C LEU A 73 13.57 -2.34 9.38
N LEU A 74 14.16 -1.31 10.00
CA LEU A 74 15.56 -1.30 10.44
C LEU A 74 15.73 -1.56 11.94
N ASN A 75 14.65 -1.55 12.71
CA ASN A 75 14.71 -1.66 14.16
C ASN A 75 13.93 -2.88 14.66
N PRO A 76 14.61 -4.01 14.94
CA PRO A 76 13.97 -5.24 15.38
C PRO A 76 13.27 -5.11 16.75
N ASP A 77 13.59 -4.08 17.54
CA ASP A 77 13.03 -3.89 18.88
C ASP A 77 11.68 -3.12 18.91
N ARG A 78 11.19 -2.62 17.75
CA ARG A 78 9.85 -1.99 17.65
C ARG A 78 8.84 -2.95 17.01
N MET A 79 8.49 -4.00 17.75
CA MET A 79 7.49 -4.99 17.33
C MET A 79 6.05 -4.50 17.51
N ASP A 80 5.60 -3.58 16.65
CA ASP A 80 4.16 -3.36 16.41
C ASP A 80 3.59 -4.37 15.38
N PHE A 81 4.44 -5.21 14.79
CA PHE A 81 4.11 -6.27 13.84
C PHE A 81 4.81 -7.58 14.26
N ASP A 82 4.19 -8.72 13.99
CA ASP A 82 4.71 -10.06 14.32
C ASP A 82 6.03 -10.44 13.61
N TYR A 83 6.51 -9.61 12.67
CA TYR A 83 7.78 -9.84 11.95
C TYR A 83 8.29 -8.55 11.29
N THR A 84 9.62 -8.47 11.10
CA THR A 84 10.27 -7.46 10.25
C THR A 84 10.62 -8.04 8.88
N TYR A 85 10.68 -7.23 7.82
CA TYR A 85 11.11 -7.73 6.50
C TYR A 85 12.60 -8.10 6.46
N GLY A 86 13.43 -7.51 7.33
CA GLY A 86 14.85 -7.84 7.42
C GLY A 86 15.09 -9.29 7.84
N GLU A 87 14.29 -9.81 8.77
CA GLU A 87 14.35 -11.22 9.20
C GLU A 87 14.08 -12.22 8.08
N ARG A 88 13.33 -11.82 7.03
CA ARG A 88 13.00 -12.69 5.89
C ARG A 88 14.03 -12.65 4.76
N LEU A 89 14.99 -11.72 4.81
CA LEU A 89 16.03 -11.54 3.79
C LEU A 89 17.39 -12.12 4.19
N ASN A 90 17.54 -12.56 5.44
CA ASN A 90 18.69 -13.32 5.94
C ASN A 90 18.55 -14.81 5.64
#